data_AF-A0A382TBG8-F1
#
_entry.id   AF-A0A382TBG8-F1
#
_cell.length_a   1.000
_cell.length_b   1.000
_cell.length_c   1.000
_cell.angle_alpha   90.00
_cell.angle_beta   90.00
_cell.angle_gamma   90.00
#
_symmetry.space_group_name_H-M   'P 1'
#
loop_
_entity.id
_entity.type
_entity.pdbx_description
1 polymer ?
#
loop_
_entity_poly.entity_id
_entity_poly.type
_entity_poly.pdbx_seq_one_letter_code
_entity_poly.pdbx_strand_id
1 'polypeptide(L)'
;MLQLPKNVWLLAICSAFFMSVAVFMVFVGGIIGNSLTSVKNLSTLPVAIIVVGTALTILPVNRLMSLFGRKRIFLSVCLYTIAIIGIGIYAIYTESFLLFCLSSFLLGATAATMYQFRFAAIESVQEEQRTTAIAIVLLGGLLSAYLGPEVATLGKDWFEVDF
;
A
#
# COMPACT_ATOMS: atom_id res chain seq x y z
N MET A 1 -22.28 10.00 20.88
CA MET A 1 -21.51 8.91 20.24
C MET A 1 -21.61 9.10 18.73
N LEU A 2 -20.48 9.26 18.04
CA LEU A 2 -20.42 9.54 16.60
C LEU A 2 -21.16 8.46 15.79
N GLN A 3 -22.41 8.74 15.38
CA GLN A 3 -23.16 7.86 14.49
C GLN A 3 -22.67 8.04 13.05
N LEU A 4 -21.55 7.39 12.75
CA LEU A 4 -21.02 7.30 11.39
C LEU A 4 -21.49 6.01 10.73
N PRO A 5 -21.75 6.01 9.41
CA PRO A 5 -22.16 4.82 8.71
C PRO A 5 -21.05 3.75 8.75
N LYS A 6 -21.46 2.47 8.83
CA LYS A 6 -20.55 1.31 8.90
C LYS A 6 -19.47 1.31 7.80
N ASN A 7 -19.78 1.91 6.65
CA ASN A 7 -18.85 2.05 5.53
C ASN A 7 -17.60 2.86 5.89
N VAL A 8 -17.70 3.90 6.73
CA VAL A 8 -16.54 4.73 7.11
C VAL A 8 -15.56 3.92 7.96
N TRP A 9 -16.06 3.12 8.89
CA TRP A 9 -15.25 2.20 9.69
C TRP A 9 -14.59 1.12 8.83
N LEU A 10 -15.34 0.53 7.90
CA LEU A 10 -14.78 -0.44 6.96
C LEU A 10 -13.66 0.19 6.10
N LEU A 11 -13.88 1.40 5.58
CA LEU A 11 -12.88 2.12 4.79
C LEU A 11 -11.64 2.48 5.61
N ALA A 12 -11.79 2.79 6.90
CA ALA A 12 -10.66 3.05 7.80
C ALA A 12 -9.82 1.80 8.08
N ILE A 13 -10.45 0.64 8.22
CA ILE A 13 -9.73 -0.64 8.35
C ILE A 13 -9.01 -0.96 7.03
N CYS A 14 -9.70 -0.80 5.89
CA CYS A 14 -9.07 -1.00 4.58
C CYS A 14 -7.90 -0.05 4.34
N SER A 15 -8.02 1.23 4.71
CA SER A 15 -6.92 2.19 4.58
C SER A 15 -5.73 1.80 5.46
N ALA A 16 -5.98 1.27 6.66
CA ALA A 16 -4.93 0.76 7.53
C ALA A 16 -4.14 -0.38 6.86
N PHE A 17 -4.82 -1.38 6.29
CA PHE A 17 -4.15 -2.48 5.59
C PHE A 17 -3.37 -2.02 4.35
N PHE A 18 -3.97 -1.16 3.52
CA PHE A 18 -3.32 -0.63 2.32
C PHE A 18 -2.06 0.16 2.65
N MET A 19 -2.13 1.02 3.68
CA MET A 19 -1.01 1.85 4.08
C MET A 19 0.10 1.02 4.75
N SER A 20 -0.27 -0.08 5.42
CA SER A 20 0.69 -1.02 6.03
C SER A 20 1.65 -1.61 5.00
N VAL A 21 1.17 -1.91 3.78
CA VAL A 21 2.03 -2.44 2.69
C VAL A 21 3.09 -1.42 2.28
N ALA A 22 2.71 -0.15 2.17
CA ALA A 22 3.64 0.92 1.82
C ALA A 22 4.68 1.14 2.94
N VAL A 23 4.24 1.16 4.20
CA VAL A 23 5.13 1.27 5.36
C VAL A 23 6.10 0.09 5.41
N PHE A 24 5.61 -1.13 5.25
CA PHE A 24 6.44 -2.34 5.18
C PHE A 24 7.53 -2.22 4.12
N MET A 25 7.19 -1.80 2.90
CA MET A 25 8.18 -1.64 1.84
C MET A 25 9.20 -0.54 2.12
N VAL A 26 8.84 0.52 2.82
CA VAL A 26 9.80 1.57 3.21
C VAL A 26 10.81 1.05 4.22
N PHE A 27 10.39 0.22 5.18
CA PHE A 27 11.28 -0.35 6.20
C PHE A 27 12.12 -1.50 5.66
N VAL A 28 11.50 -2.47 4.98
CA VAL A 28 12.13 -3.72 4.58
C VAL A 28 12.67 -3.67 3.15
N GLY A 29 12.06 -2.88 2.27
CA GLY A 29 12.43 -2.84 0.85
C GLY A 29 13.87 -2.39 0.60
N GLY A 30 14.43 -1.54 1.46
CA GLY A 30 15.85 -1.16 1.40
C GLY A 30 16.80 -2.28 1.85
N ILE A 31 16.38 -3.10 2.82
CA ILE A 31 17.13 -4.25 3.30
C ILE A 31 17.17 -5.32 2.21
N ILE A 32 16.00 -5.67 1.66
CA ILE A 32 15.85 -6.60 0.53
C ILE A 32 16.63 -6.07 -0.70
N GLY A 33 16.53 -4.78 -1.00
CA GLY A 33 17.29 -4.18 -2.11
C GLY A 33 18.81 -4.30 -1.94
N ASN A 34 19.30 -4.21 -0.70
CA ASN A 34 20.72 -4.36 -0.37
C ASN A 34 21.17 -5.83 -0.43
N SER A 35 20.33 -6.79 -0.05
CA SER A 35 20.67 -8.22 -0.14
C SER A 35 20.69 -8.73 -1.58
N LEU A 36 19.80 -8.22 -2.46
CA LEU A 36 19.74 -8.63 -3.87
C LEU A 36 20.77 -7.93 -4.79
N THR A 37 21.43 -6.85 -4.36
CA THR A 37 22.30 -6.06 -5.25
C THR A 37 23.74 -5.98 -4.75
N SER A 38 24.69 -6.31 -5.63
CA SER A 38 26.13 -6.17 -5.33
C SER A 38 26.59 -4.70 -5.27
N VAL A 39 25.79 -3.76 -5.75
CA VAL A 39 26.09 -2.31 -5.80
C VAL A 39 25.24 -1.56 -4.76
N LYS A 40 25.87 -1.18 -3.65
CA LYS A 40 25.22 -0.55 -2.48
C LYS A 40 24.38 0.70 -2.81
N ASN A 41 24.74 1.44 -3.86
CA ASN A 41 24.02 2.65 -4.30
C ASN A 41 22.63 2.37 -4.88
N LEU A 42 22.34 1.14 -5.32
CA LEU A 42 21.04 0.78 -5.89
C LEU A 42 20.07 0.18 -4.87
N SER A 43 20.50 -0.04 -3.63
CA SER A 43 19.69 -0.68 -2.59
C SER A 43 18.39 0.05 -2.26
N THR A 44 18.35 1.38 -2.45
CA THR A 44 17.15 2.21 -2.20
C THR A 44 16.31 2.44 -3.46
N LEU A 45 16.77 1.96 -4.61
CA LEU A 45 16.06 2.10 -5.89
C LEU A 45 14.64 1.51 -5.85
N PRO A 46 14.38 0.32 -5.26
CA PRO A 46 13.03 -0.22 -5.20
C PRO A 46 12.05 0.72 -4.50
N VAL A 47 12.48 1.32 -3.38
CA VAL A 47 11.66 2.28 -2.60
C VAL A 47 11.43 3.56 -3.40
N ALA A 48 12.44 4.07 -4.10
CA ALA A 48 12.28 5.25 -4.96
C ALA A 48 11.32 4.99 -6.12
N ILE A 49 11.40 3.81 -6.74
CA ILE A 49 10.55 3.41 -7.86
C ILE A 49 9.08 3.25 -7.43
N ILE A 50 8.78 2.86 -6.18
CA ILE A 50 7.39 2.89 -5.65
C ILE A 50 6.82 4.31 -5.75
N VAL A 51 7.59 5.34 -5.36
CA VAL A 51 7.13 6.73 -5.40
C VAL A 51 6.87 7.17 -6.85
N VAL A 52 7.77 6.84 -7.77
CA VAL A 52 7.61 7.12 -9.21
C VAL A 52 6.39 6.40 -9.78
N GLY A 53 6.22 5.11 -9.47
CA GLY A 53 5.06 4.32 -9.85
C GLY A 53 3.76 4.91 -9.33
N THR A 54 3.75 5.35 -8.07
CA THR A 54 2.60 6.03 -7.46
C THR A 54 2.25 7.32 -8.20
N ALA A 55 3.25 8.16 -8.49
CA ALA A 55 3.04 9.42 -9.18
C ALA A 55 2.48 9.23 -10.61
N LEU A 56 2.96 8.22 -11.34
CA LEU A 56 2.47 7.91 -12.69
C LEU A 56 1.08 7.29 -12.68
N THR A 57 0.76 6.50 -11.65
CA THR A 57 -0.48 5.72 -11.59
C THR A 57 -1.63 6.44 -10.86
N ILE A 58 -1.37 7.53 -10.14
CA ILE A 58 -2.43 8.27 -9.44
C ILE A 58 -3.49 8.84 -10.38
N LEU A 59 -3.09 9.37 -11.53
CA LEU A 59 -4.02 9.91 -12.54
C LEU A 59 -4.90 8.82 -13.18
N PRO A 60 -4.36 7.69 -13.71
CA PRO A 60 -5.19 6.64 -14.28
C PRO A 60 -6.06 5.95 -13.23
N VAL A 61 -5.56 5.73 -12.00
CA VAL A 61 -6.37 5.15 -10.90
C VAL A 61 -7.57 6.03 -10.59
N ASN A 62 -7.37 7.36 -10.49
CA ASN A 62 -8.47 8.29 -10.25
C ASN A 62 -9.52 8.26 -11.37
N ARG A 63 -9.09 8.22 -12.64
CA ARG A 63 -10.03 8.10 -13.77
C ARG A 63 -10.76 6.76 -13.79
N LEU A 64 -10.08 5.67 -13.48
CA LEU A 64 -10.70 4.35 -13.41
C LEU A 64 -11.76 4.30 -12.29
N MET A 65 -11.50 4.93 -11.14
CA MET A 65 -12.49 5.06 -10.06
C MET A 65 -13.71 5.88 -10.45
N SER A 66 -13.54 6.96 -11.21
CA SER A 66 -14.67 7.76 -11.67
C SER A 66 -15.51 7.05 -12.72
N LEU A 67 -14.90 6.20 -13.56
CA LEU A 67 -15.59 5.51 -14.67
C LEU A 67 -16.26 4.19 -14.26
N PHE A 68 -15.56 3.33 -13.53
CA PHE A 68 -16.04 1.98 -13.18
C PHE A 68 -16.67 1.89 -11.78
N GLY A 69 -16.60 2.99 -11.02
CA GLY A 69 -17.10 3.08 -9.65
C GLY A 69 -16.10 2.57 -8.60
N ARG A 70 -16.11 3.20 -7.42
CA ARG A 70 -15.13 2.99 -6.35
C ARG A 70 -15.06 1.55 -5.84
N LYS A 71 -16.21 0.92 -5.56
CA LYS A 71 -16.26 -0.42 -4.95
C LYS A 71 -15.58 -1.49 -5.82
N ARG A 72 -15.83 -1.47 -7.14
CA ARG A 72 -15.23 -2.45 -8.07
C ARG A 72 -13.73 -2.23 -8.18
N ILE A 73 -13.29 -0.98 -8.31
CA ILE A 73 -11.87 -0.66 -8.37
C ILE A 73 -11.15 -1.07 -7.09
N PHE A 74 -11.68 -0.78 -5.90
CA PHE A 74 -11.04 -1.19 -4.64
C PHE A 74 -10.83 -2.72 -4.56
N LEU A 75 -11.84 -3.51 -4.94
CA LEU A 75 -11.71 -4.96 -4.97
C LEU A 75 -10.70 -5.46 -6.01
N SER A 76 -10.71 -4.87 -7.22
CA SER A 76 -9.74 -5.19 -8.26
C SER A 76 -8.31 -4.84 -7.83
N VAL A 77 -8.12 -3.72 -7.12
CA VAL A 77 -6.81 -3.34 -6.60
C VAL A 77 -6.36 -4.32 -5.53
N CYS A 78 -7.23 -4.81 -4.64
CA CYS A 78 -6.84 -5.85 -3.69
C CYS A 78 -6.28 -7.10 -4.39
N LEU A 79 -6.96 -7.59 -5.43
CA LEU A 79 -6.49 -8.73 -6.22
C LEU A 79 -5.18 -8.44 -6.94
N TYR A 80 -5.06 -7.24 -7.50
CA TYR A 80 -3.83 -6.76 -8.12
C TYR A 80 -2.67 -6.75 -7.11
N THR A 81 -2.84 -6.15 -5.94
CA THR A 81 -1.82 -6.09 -4.90
C THR A 81 -1.37 -7.48 -4.47
N ILE A 82 -2.30 -8.44 -4.30
CA ILE A 82 -1.96 -9.84 -3.98
C ILE A 82 -1.08 -10.45 -5.07
N ALA A 83 -1.44 -10.26 -6.34
CA ALA A 83 -0.63 -10.76 -7.45
C ALA A 83 0.78 -10.13 -7.48
N ILE A 84 0.88 -8.82 -7.24
CA ILE A 84 2.18 -8.13 -7.21
C ILE A 84 3.04 -8.57 -6.03
N ILE A 85 2.46 -8.80 -4.85
CA ILE A 85 3.17 -9.37 -3.71
C ILE A 85 3.72 -10.76 -4.08
N GLY A 86 2.96 -11.59 -4.79
CA GLY A 86 3.44 -12.86 -5.32
C GLY A 86 4.65 -12.71 -6.24
N ILE A 87 4.65 -11.72 -7.13
CA ILE A 87 5.80 -11.39 -7.99
C ILE A 87 7.00 -10.92 -7.14
N GLY A 88 6.76 -10.13 -6.10
CA GLY A 88 7.80 -9.69 -5.16
C GLY A 88 8.45 -10.86 -4.42
N ILE A 89 7.66 -11.80 -3.92
CA ILE A 89 8.16 -13.03 -3.27
C ILE A 89 9.00 -13.85 -4.26
N TYR A 90 8.50 -14.03 -5.49
CA TYR A 90 9.23 -14.73 -6.54
C TYR A 90 10.56 -14.04 -6.91
N ALA A 91 10.58 -12.71 -6.93
CA ALA A 91 11.78 -11.93 -7.19
C ALA A 91 12.86 -12.14 -6.12
N ILE A 92 12.43 -12.23 -4.85
CA ILE A 92 13.34 -12.53 -3.72
C ILE A 92 13.88 -13.95 -3.85
N TYR A 93 13.02 -14.94 -4.16
CA TYR A 93 13.44 -16.33 -4.31
C TYR A 93 14.42 -16.55 -5.47
N THR A 94 14.31 -15.75 -6.53
CA THR A 94 15.20 -15.82 -7.71
C THR A 94 16.40 -14.87 -7.61
N GLU A 95 16.56 -14.16 -6.48
CA GLU A 95 17.60 -13.15 -6.24
C GLU A 95 17.67 -12.09 -7.36
N SER A 96 16.55 -11.81 -8.02
CA SER A 96 16.50 -10.91 -9.18
C SER A 96 16.10 -9.50 -8.80
N PHE A 97 17.11 -8.61 -8.73
CA PHE A 97 16.90 -7.20 -8.39
C PHE A 97 15.95 -6.46 -9.35
N LEU A 98 16.03 -6.74 -10.65
CA LEU A 98 15.18 -6.11 -11.67
C LEU A 98 13.70 -6.48 -11.50
N LEU A 99 13.41 -7.75 -11.22
CA LEU A 99 12.05 -8.22 -10.94
C LEU A 99 11.52 -7.59 -9.65
N PHE A 100 12.37 -7.45 -8.63
CA PHE A 100 11.98 -6.79 -7.38
C PHE A 100 11.66 -5.31 -7.59
N CYS A 101 12.47 -4.60 -8.39
CA CYS A 101 12.20 -3.22 -8.80
C CYS A 101 10.90 -3.09 -9.60
N LEU A 102 10.63 -4.03 -10.51
CA LEU A 102 9.38 -4.05 -11.27
C LEU A 102 8.19 -4.27 -10.34
N SER A 103 8.25 -5.24 -9.43
CA SER A 103 7.17 -5.46 -8.45
C SER A 103 6.93 -4.23 -7.57
N SER A 104 8.01 -3.55 -7.15
CA SER A 104 7.96 -2.29 -6.41
C SER A 104 7.31 -1.17 -7.22
N PHE A 105 7.62 -1.04 -8.50
CA PHE A 105 6.95 -0.08 -9.38
C PHE A 105 5.45 -0.33 -9.44
N LEU A 106 5.05 -1.58 -9.61
CA LEU A 106 3.65 -1.98 -9.69
C LEU A 106 2.93 -1.77 -8.33
N LEU A 107 3.60 -1.98 -7.21
CA LEU A 107 3.07 -1.63 -5.89
C LEU A 107 2.75 -0.13 -5.76
N GLY A 108 3.42 0.74 -6.52
CA GLY A 108 3.07 2.15 -6.60
C GLY A 108 1.60 2.41 -6.96
N ALA A 109 0.98 1.57 -7.80
CA ALA A 109 -0.45 1.68 -8.12
C ALA A 109 -1.35 1.38 -6.91
N THR A 110 -0.91 0.49 -6.02
CA THR A 110 -1.60 0.21 -4.75
C THR A 110 -1.52 1.43 -3.83
N ALA A 111 -0.34 2.04 -3.71
CA ALA A 111 -0.15 3.26 -2.93
C ALA A 111 -0.95 4.45 -3.49
N ALA A 112 -1.07 4.58 -4.81
CA ALA A 112 -1.94 5.58 -5.43
C ALA A 112 -3.42 5.45 -5.00
N THR A 113 -3.91 4.21 -4.93
CA THR A 113 -5.28 3.88 -4.49
C THR A 113 -5.51 4.26 -3.03
N MET A 114 -4.48 4.21 -2.18
CA MET A 114 -4.54 4.62 -0.78
C MET A 114 -5.02 6.07 -0.61
N TYR A 115 -4.55 6.99 -1.45
CA TYR A 115 -4.93 8.41 -1.37
C TYR A 115 -6.41 8.66 -1.69
N GLN A 116 -7.10 7.70 -2.30
CA GLN A 116 -8.52 7.79 -2.63
C GLN A 116 -9.46 7.42 -1.48
N PHE A 117 -8.98 6.74 -0.43
CA PHE A 117 -9.83 6.34 0.71
C PHE A 117 -10.46 7.54 1.43
N ARG A 118 -9.72 8.64 1.60
CA ARG A 118 -10.27 9.86 2.23
C ARG A 118 -11.45 10.44 1.44
N PHE A 119 -11.37 10.41 0.10
CA PHE A 119 -12.44 10.90 -0.77
C PHE A 119 -13.65 9.96 -0.78
N ALA A 120 -13.40 8.65 -0.78
CA ALA A 120 -14.46 7.64 -0.68
C ALA A 120 -15.26 7.74 0.64
N ALA A 121 -14.59 8.07 1.74
CA ALA A 121 -15.26 8.24 3.03
C ALA A 121 -16.10 9.53 3.09
N ILE A 122 -15.60 10.63 2.52
CA ILE A 122 -16.35 11.90 2.39
C ILE A 122 -17.66 11.70 1.61
N GLU A 123 -17.62 10.93 0.53
CA GLU A 123 -18.81 10.63 -0.28
C GLU A 123 -19.82 9.72 0.43
N SER A 124 -19.39 9.02 1.48
CA SER A 124 -20.24 8.09 2.23
C SER A 124 -21.00 8.77 3.39
N VAL A 125 -20.81 10.07 3.62
CA VAL A 125 -21.38 10.80 4.77
C VAL A 125 -21.99 12.14 4.35
N GLN A 126 -22.89 12.67 5.19
CA GLN A 126 -23.43 14.03 5.04
C GLN A 126 -22.36 15.10 5.29
N GLU A 127 -22.59 16.33 4.81
CA GLU A 127 -21.61 17.43 4.86
C GLU A 127 -21.07 17.70 6.26
N GLU A 128 -21.94 17.68 7.27
CA GLU A 128 -21.61 17.90 8.68
C GLU A 128 -20.65 16.85 9.25
N GLN A 129 -20.63 15.64 8.69
CA GLN A 129 -19.83 14.51 9.17
C GLN A 129 -18.53 14.29 8.37
N ARG A 130 -18.30 15.05 7.29
CA ARG A 130 -17.13 14.87 6.40
C ARG A 130 -15.81 14.99 7.14
N THR A 131 -15.66 16.02 7.99
CA THR A 131 -14.44 16.24 8.78
C THR A 131 -14.12 15.05 9.67
N THR A 132 -15.14 14.49 10.34
CA THR A 132 -14.98 13.32 11.21
C THR A 132 -14.66 12.07 10.40
N ALA A 133 -15.31 11.86 9.25
CA ALA A 133 -15.03 10.71 8.40
C ALA A 133 -13.59 10.71 7.88
N ILE A 134 -13.07 11.87 7.47
CA ILE A 134 -11.66 12.03 7.07
C ILE A 134 -10.75 11.69 8.25
N ALA A 135 -11.02 12.25 9.44
CA ALA A 135 -10.21 12.00 10.62
C ALA A 135 -10.12 10.50 10.95
N ILE A 136 -11.23 9.77 10.89
CA ILE A 136 -11.25 8.32 11.16
C ILE A 136 -10.47 7.52 10.11
N VAL A 137 -10.58 7.85 8.82
CA VAL A 137 -9.78 7.17 7.78
C VAL A 137 -8.28 7.42 7.96
N LEU A 138 -7.92 8.65 8.36
CA LEU A 138 -6.53 9.00 8.66
C LEU A 138 -6.03 8.32 9.94
N LEU A 139 -6.87 8.15 10.96
CA LEU A 139 -6.56 7.34 12.15
C LEU A 139 -6.25 5.88 11.76
N GLY A 140 -6.96 5.33 10.76
CA GLY A 140 -6.62 4.02 10.18
C GLY A 140 -5.20 3.99 9.60
N GLY A 141 -4.79 5.07 8.93
CA GLY A 141 -3.41 5.24 8.46
C GLY A 141 -2.38 5.27 9.59
N LEU A 142 -2.69 5.86 10.74
CA LEU A 142 -1.80 5.83 11.91
C LEU A 142 -1.64 4.41 12.48
N LEU A 143 -2.73 3.63 12.56
CA LEU A 143 -2.65 2.22 12.97
C LEU A 143 -1.72 1.42 12.04
N SER A 144 -1.71 1.74 10.75
CA SER A 144 -0.83 1.07 9.79
C SER A 144 0.66 1.33 10.02
N ALA A 145 1.02 2.49 10.60
CA ALA A 145 2.41 2.81 10.91
C ALA A 145 2.97 1.91 12.02
N TYR A 146 2.09 1.38 12.88
CA TYR A 146 2.45 0.37 13.87
C TYR A 146 2.42 -1.04 13.27
N LEU A 147 1.38 -1.37 12.50
CA LEU A 147 1.23 -2.70 11.89
C LEU A 147 2.33 -3.03 10.87
N GLY A 148 2.76 -2.07 10.06
CA GLY A 148 3.75 -2.31 9.01
C GLY A 148 5.08 -2.85 9.54
N PRO A 149 5.75 -2.15 10.48
CA PRO A 149 7.01 -2.60 11.06
C PRO A 149 6.86 -3.84 11.94
N GLU A 150 5.78 -3.94 12.74
CA GLU A 150 5.55 -5.10 13.61
C GLU A 150 5.36 -6.40 12.80
N VAL A 151 4.67 -6.33 11.66
CA VAL A 151 4.55 -7.47 10.76
C VAL A 151 5.89 -7.84 10.13
N ALA A 152 6.74 -6.85 9.85
CA ALA A 152 8.09 -7.10 9.34
C ALA A 152 8.99 -7.78 10.37
N THR A 153 8.97 -7.32 11.63
CA THR A 153 9.76 -7.92 12.71
C THR A 153 9.27 -9.32 13.05
N LEU A 154 7.96 -9.52 13.21
CA LEU A 154 7.39 -10.85 13.46
C LEU A 154 7.62 -11.81 12.30
N GLY A 155 7.55 -11.32 11.06
CA GLY A 155 7.78 -12.12 9.86
C GLY A 155 9.23 -12.58 9.70
N LYS A 156 10.21 -11.80 10.21
CA LYS A 156 11.63 -12.17 10.19
C LYS A 156 11.90 -13.46 10.97
N ASP A 157 11.23 -13.66 12.09
CA ASP A 157 11.46 -14.83 12.95
C ASP A 157 10.71 -16.10 12.49
N TRP A 158 9.84 -15.97 11.46
CA TRP A 158 9.01 -17.08 10.97
C TRP A 158 9.62 -17.87 9.81
N PHE A 159 10.56 -17.29 9.07
CA PHE A 159 11.20 -17.95 7.93
C PHE A 159 12.73 -17.89 8.06
N GLU A 160 13.42 -19.01 7.82
CA GLU A 160 14.90 -19.13 7.84
C GLU A 160 15.62 -18.31 6.74
N VAL A 161 14.90 -17.47 5.99
CA VAL A 161 15.49 -16.65 4.93
C VAL A 161 16.02 -15.36 5.55
N ASP A 162 17.34 -15.28 5.73
CA ASP A 162 18.00 -14.05 6.16
C ASP A 162 17.90 -12.99 5.05
N PHE A 163 17.15 -11.91 5.34
CA PHE A 163 17.20 -10.64 4.61
C PHE A 163 17.82 -9.54 5.49
#